data_AF-S2QXQ4-F1
#
_entry.id   AF-S2QXQ4-F1
#
_cell.length_a   1.000
_cell.length_b   1.000
_cell.length_c   1.000
_cell.angle_alpha   90.00
_cell.angle_beta   90.00
_cell.angle_gamma   90.00
#
_symmetry.space_group_name_H-M   'P 1'
#
loop_
_entity.id
_entity.type
_entity.pdbx_description
1 polymer ?
#
loop_
_entity_poly.entity_id
_entity_poly.type
_entity_poly.pdbx_seq_one_letter_code
_entity_poly.pdbx_strand_id
1 'polypeptide(L)'
;MAKFEDVANELSRRVRDGVYTTSQRLPSEYDLAKEFDVSRLTVRKAIDLLIRQQLLVKSPGKGTYVMTYSDKVESGRLGLQGFTEAAKAYGKKSRTEVISFGPLDPVP
;
A
#
# COMPACT_ATOMS: atom_id res chain seq x y z
N MET A 1 -21.90 16.30 -3.47
CA MET A 1 -21.23 15.50 -2.41
C MET A 1 -20.61 14.27 -3.06
N ALA A 2 -19.44 13.86 -2.60
CA ALA A 2 -18.41 13.28 -3.48
C ALA A 2 -18.64 11.80 -3.85
N LYS A 3 -19.11 11.54 -5.08
CA LYS A 3 -19.29 10.19 -5.67
C LYS A 3 -18.11 9.23 -5.52
N PHE A 4 -16.88 9.71 -5.32
CA PHE A 4 -15.71 8.83 -5.16
C PHE A 4 -15.48 8.38 -3.71
N GLU A 5 -15.96 9.15 -2.72
CA GLU A 5 -15.85 8.77 -1.30
C GLU A 5 -16.77 7.59 -1.00
N ASP A 6 -17.98 7.58 -1.56
CA ASP A 6 -18.92 6.46 -1.46
C ASP A 6 -18.33 5.17 -2.05
N VAL A 7 -17.73 5.27 -3.24
CA VAL A 7 -17.04 4.14 -3.89
C VAL A 7 -15.86 3.67 -3.03
N ALA A 8 -15.07 4.58 -2.45
CA ALA A 8 -13.96 4.21 -1.59
C ALA A 8 -14.43 3.51 -0.29
N ASN A 9 -15.51 4.02 0.32
CA ASN A 9 -16.10 3.44 1.51
C ASN A 9 -16.62 2.02 1.26
N GLU A 10 -17.31 1.83 0.13
CA GLU A 10 -17.82 0.53 -0.28
C GLU A 10 -16.68 -0.47 -0.60
N LEU A 11 -15.66 -0.04 -1.34
CA LEU A 11 -14.48 -0.88 -1.60
C LEU A 11 -13.78 -1.27 -0.29
N SER A 12 -13.60 -0.31 0.62
CA SER A 12 -12.99 -0.54 1.93
C SER A 12 -13.79 -1.53 2.75
N ARG A 13 -15.13 -1.45 2.72
CA ARG A 13 -16.02 -2.41 3.36
C ARG A 13 -15.81 -3.81 2.77
N ARG A 14 -15.83 -3.96 1.46
CA ARG A 14 -15.60 -5.25 0.78
C ARG A 14 -14.24 -5.88 1.11
N VAL A 15 -13.20 -5.08 1.22
CA VAL A 15 -11.87 -5.55 1.67
C VAL A 15 -11.94 -6.04 3.12
N ARG A 16 -12.61 -5.30 4.02
CA ARG A 16 -12.79 -5.68 5.43
C ARG A 16 -13.65 -6.93 5.62
N ASP A 17 -14.67 -7.09 4.79
CA ASP A 17 -15.58 -8.24 4.80
C ASP A 17 -14.97 -9.49 4.14
N GLY A 18 -13.74 -9.39 3.60
CA GLY A 18 -13.02 -10.51 2.99
C GLY A 18 -13.46 -10.86 1.57
N VAL A 19 -14.26 -10.01 0.91
CA VAL A 19 -14.62 -10.17 -0.51
C VAL A 19 -13.37 -10.12 -1.39
N TYR A 20 -12.41 -9.28 -1.00
CA TYR A 20 -11.07 -9.26 -1.58
C TYR A 20 -10.07 -9.67 -0.51
N THR A 21 -9.45 -10.84 -0.68
CA THR A 21 -8.47 -11.35 0.26
C THR A 21 -7.15 -10.58 0.15
N THR A 22 -6.32 -10.67 1.19
CA THR A 22 -4.98 -10.09 1.18
C THR A 22 -4.17 -10.54 -0.03
N SER A 23 -3.39 -9.63 -0.62
CA SER A 23 -2.63 -9.86 -1.87
C SER A 23 -3.47 -10.16 -3.11
N GLN A 24 -4.80 -10.14 -3.03
CA GLN A 24 -5.65 -10.30 -4.19
C GLN A 24 -5.64 -9.04 -5.04
N ARG A 25 -5.63 -9.24 -6.36
CA ARG A 25 -5.79 -8.17 -7.34
C ARG A 25 -7.25 -7.72 -7.38
N LEU A 26 -7.49 -6.42 -7.33
CA LEU A 26 -8.81 -5.86 -7.59
C LEU A 26 -9.20 -5.99 -9.07
N PRO A 27 -10.51 -5.98 -9.37
CA PRO A 27 -11.00 -5.78 -10.73
C PRO A 27 -10.42 -4.51 -11.35
N SER A 28 -10.41 -4.43 -12.68
CA SER A 28 -9.85 -3.27 -13.36
C SER A 28 -10.65 -2.00 -13.04
N GLU A 29 -10.03 -0.81 -13.18
CA GLU A 29 -10.75 0.47 -13.03
C GLU A 29 -11.97 0.56 -13.97
N TYR A 30 -11.93 -0.14 -15.11
CA TYR A 30 -13.03 -0.19 -16.06
C TYR A 30 -14.19 -1.07 -15.55
N ASP A 31 -13.87 -2.24 -15.00
CA ASP A 31 -14.89 -3.16 -14.47
C ASP A 31 -15.56 -2.57 -13.24
N LEU A 32 -14.78 -1.97 -12.32
CA LEU A 32 -15.32 -1.26 -11.16
C LEU A 32 -16.17 -0.06 -11.58
N ALA A 33 -15.79 0.65 -12.65
CA ALA A 33 -16.56 1.78 -13.15
C ALA A 33 -17.94 1.35 -13.67
N LYS A 34 -18.01 0.20 -14.35
CA LYS A 34 -19.27 -0.42 -14.75
C LYS A 34 -20.09 -0.89 -13.55
N GLU A 35 -19.45 -1.54 -12.60
CA GLU A 35 -20.13 -2.11 -11.43
C GLU A 35 -20.76 -1.03 -10.55
N PHE A 36 -20.05 0.07 -10.32
CA PHE A 36 -20.52 1.18 -9.50
C PHE A 36 -21.33 2.23 -10.29
N ASP A 37 -21.52 2.04 -11.60
CA ASP A 37 -22.14 3.02 -12.50
C ASP A 37 -21.57 4.45 -12.34
N VAL A 38 -20.24 4.55 -12.42
CA VAL A 38 -19.51 5.81 -12.31
C VAL A 38 -18.43 5.94 -13.38
N SER A 39 -17.89 7.16 -13.53
CA SER A 39 -16.76 7.37 -14.42
C SER A 39 -15.50 6.64 -13.92
N ARG A 40 -14.63 6.22 -14.85
CA ARG A 40 -13.30 5.68 -14.52
C ARG A 40 -12.46 6.64 -13.66
N LEU A 41 -12.63 7.94 -13.85
CA LEU A 41 -11.94 8.95 -13.05
C LEU A 41 -12.39 8.91 -11.58
N THR A 42 -13.68 8.67 -11.33
CA THR A 42 -14.25 8.52 -9.99
C THR A 42 -13.66 7.30 -9.28
N VAL A 43 -13.62 6.13 -9.95
CA VAL A 43 -12.99 4.92 -9.41
C VAL A 43 -11.52 5.14 -9.12
N ARG A 44 -10.79 5.79 -10.04
CA ARG A 44 -9.38 6.09 -9.85
C ARG A 44 -9.14 6.94 -8.61
N LYS A 45 -9.93 8.01 -8.41
CA LYS A 45 -9.86 8.85 -7.21
C LYS A 45 -10.15 8.05 -5.93
N ALA A 46 -11.12 7.13 -5.97
CA ALA A 46 -11.42 6.24 -4.85
C ALA A 46 -10.24 5.30 -4.53
N ILE A 47 -9.66 4.66 -5.55
CA ILE A 47 -8.48 3.81 -5.40
C ILE A 47 -7.29 4.62 -4.84
N ASP A 48 -7.03 5.81 -5.38
CA ASP A 48 -5.93 6.66 -4.92
C ASP A 48 -6.14 7.14 -3.47
N LEU A 49 -7.39 7.32 -3.01
CA LEU A 49 -7.70 7.55 -1.60
C LEU A 49 -7.34 6.33 -0.74
N LEU A 50 -7.74 5.12 -1.16
CA LEU A 50 -7.46 3.89 -0.43
C LEU A 50 -5.98 3.49 -0.43
N ILE A 51 -5.23 3.87 -1.47
CA ILE A 51 -3.76 3.75 -1.51
C ILE A 51 -3.13 4.68 -0.47
N ARG A 52 -3.59 5.93 -0.38
CA ARG A 52 -3.11 6.88 0.64
C ARG A 52 -3.43 6.40 2.06
N GLN A 53 -4.55 5.72 2.24
CA GLN A 53 -4.92 5.07 3.50
C GLN A 53 -4.21 3.74 3.75
N GLN A 54 -3.32 3.32 2.85
CA GLN A 54 -2.56 2.07 2.95
C GLN A 54 -3.46 0.83 3.09
N LEU A 55 -4.62 0.85 2.43
CA LEU A 55 -5.51 -0.30 2.27
C LEU A 55 -5.19 -1.06 0.98
N LEU A 56 -4.76 -0.33 -0.04
CA LEU A 56 -4.42 -0.85 -1.36
C LEU A 56 -3.00 -0.46 -1.77
N VAL A 57 -2.42 -1.24 -2.66
CA VAL A 57 -1.13 -0.92 -3.30
C VAL A 57 -1.26 -1.03 -4.82
N LYS A 58 -0.68 -0.04 -5.52
CA LYS A 58 -0.63 -0.05 -6.99
C LYS A 58 0.68 -0.70 -7.43
N SER A 59 0.57 -1.71 -8.29
CA SER A 59 1.70 -2.32 -8.99
C SER A 59 1.67 -1.87 -10.46
N PRO A 60 2.62 -1.01 -10.89
CA PRO A 60 2.65 -0.49 -12.26
C PRO A 60 2.57 -1.61 -13.31
N GLY A 61 1.65 -1.48 -14.27
CA GLY A 61 1.42 -2.48 -15.32
C GLY A 61 0.72 -3.77 -14.88
N LYS A 62 0.59 -4.04 -13.58
CA LYS A 62 -0.01 -5.28 -13.04
C LYS A 62 -1.38 -5.07 -12.40
N GLY A 63 -1.68 -3.85 -11.92
CA GLY A 63 -2.98 -3.48 -11.38
C GLY A 63 -2.90 -3.00 -9.92
N THR A 64 -4.03 -3.08 -9.22
CA THR A 64 -4.15 -2.67 -7.81
C THR A 64 -4.42 -3.91 -6.96
N TYR A 65 -3.80 -4.00 -5.80
CA TYR A 65 -3.85 -5.16 -4.91
C TYR A 65 -4.26 -4.73 -3.49
N VAL A 66 -4.94 -5.62 -2.77
CA VAL A 66 -5.19 -5.45 -1.33
C VAL A 66 -3.87 -5.56 -0.59
N MET A 67 -3.58 -4.55 0.24
CA MET A 67 -2.31 -4.49 0.97
C MET A 67 -2.26 -5.55 2.08
N THR A 68 -1.07 -6.10 2.31
CA THR A 68 -0.82 -7.06 3.38
C THR A 68 -0.36 -6.32 4.64
N TYR A 69 -1.08 -6.51 5.75
CA TYR A 69 -0.69 -5.90 7.04
C TYR A 69 0.70 -6.36 7.53
N SER A 70 1.22 -7.49 7.02
CA SER A 70 2.57 -8.00 7.34
C SER A 70 3.72 -7.31 6.62
N ASP A 71 3.44 -6.32 5.77
CA ASP A 71 4.47 -5.57 5.03
C ASP A 71 4.84 -4.25 5.71
N LYS A 72 4.10 -3.83 6.74
CA LYS A 72 4.50 -2.68 7.55
C LYS A 72 5.44 -3.11 8.66
N VAL A 73 6.70 -2.69 8.54
CA VAL A 73 7.64 -2.62 9.66
C VAL A 73 7.62 -1.18 10.15
N GLU A 74 6.95 -0.92 11.28
CA GLU A 74 7.06 0.38 11.93
C GLU A 74 8.41 0.46 12.66
N SER A 75 9.26 1.36 12.18
CA SER A 75 10.52 1.70 12.85
C SER A 75 10.22 2.39 14.19
N GLY A 76 10.98 2.05 15.24
CA GLY A 76 10.85 2.68 16.56
C GLY A 76 9.77 2.13 17.48
N ARG A 77 8.86 1.25 17.01
CA ARG A 77 7.82 0.64 17.86
C ARG A 77 8.38 -0.19 19.04
N LEU A 78 9.62 -0.66 18.90
CA LEU A 78 10.35 -1.45 19.89
C LEU A 78 11.49 -0.67 20.57
N GLY A 79 11.52 0.66 20.42
CA GLY A 79 12.59 1.52 20.93
C GLY A 79 13.79 1.69 19.98
N LEU A 80 14.93 2.15 20.52
CA LEU A 80 16.21 2.27 19.82
C LEU A 80 16.79 0.87 19.57
N GLN A 81 16.41 0.25 18.46
CA GLN A 81 16.94 -1.02 18.00
C GLN A 81 17.71 -0.84 16.70
N GLY A 82 18.78 -1.63 16.52
CA GLY A 82 19.45 -1.70 15.23
C GLY A 82 18.51 -2.30 14.16
N PHE A 83 18.70 -1.94 12.89
CA PHE A 83 17.83 -2.41 11.79
C PHE A 83 17.73 -3.95 11.73
N THR A 84 18.85 -4.65 11.98
CA THR A 84 18.89 -6.12 12.03
C THR A 84 18.06 -6.71 13.17
N GLU A 85 18.07 -6.07 14.34
CA GLU A 85 17.29 -6.50 15.50
C GLU A 85 15.80 -6.31 15.26
N ALA A 86 15.41 -5.15 14.71
CA ALA A 86 14.04 -4.88 14.32
C ALA A 86 13.56 -5.89 13.26
N ALA A 87 14.33 -6.12 12.20
CA ALA A 87 13.98 -7.10 11.17
C ALA A 87 13.74 -8.49 11.76
N LYS A 88 14.62 -8.95 12.66
CA LYS A 88 14.47 -10.24 13.36
C LYS A 88 13.22 -10.30 14.24
N ALA A 89 12.88 -9.21 14.95
CA ALA A 89 11.68 -9.13 15.78
C ALA A 89 10.39 -9.27 14.97
N TYR A 90 10.40 -8.81 13.71
CA TYR A 90 9.30 -9.01 12.75
C TYR A 90 9.40 -10.33 11.95
N GLY A 91 10.33 -11.24 12.31
CA GLY A 91 10.53 -12.51 11.62
C GLY A 91 11.10 -12.39 10.20
N LYS A 92 11.68 -11.23 9.85
CA LYS A 92 12.29 -10.96 8.54
C LYS A 92 13.81 -11.21 8.61
N LYS A 93 14.42 -11.54 7.46
CA LYS A 93 15.88 -11.59 7.31
C LYS A 93 16.37 -10.26 6.72
N SER A 94 17.31 -9.60 7.38
CA SER A 94 17.95 -8.39 6.85
C SER A 94 19.19 -8.74 6.03
N ARG A 95 19.51 -7.89 5.05
CA ARG A 95 20.78 -7.88 4.31
C ARG A 95 21.20 -6.42 4.14
N THR A 96 22.50 -6.18 4.23
CA THR A 96 23.09 -4.86 3.93
C THR A 96 23.78 -4.91 2.58
N GLU A 97 23.50 -3.93 1.74
CA GLU A 97 24.19 -3.68 0.48
C GLU A 97 24.70 -2.24 0.51
N VAL A 98 26.02 -2.07 0.35
CA VAL A 98 26.66 -0.75 0.37
C VAL A 98 26.61 -0.19 -1.05
N ILE A 99 25.74 0.80 -1.27
CA ILE A 99 25.56 1.43 -2.60
C ILE A 99 26.73 2.36 -2.93
N SER A 100 27.25 3.10 -1.94
CA SER A 100 28.42 3.97 -2.07
C SER A 100 29.09 4.14 -0.72
N PHE A 101 30.42 4.21 -0.72
CA PHE A 101 31.22 4.52 0.46
C PHE A 101 32.47 5.30 0.02
N GLY A 102 32.66 6.47 0.60
CA GLY A 102 33.80 7.34 0.31
C GLY A 102 33.74 8.61 1.16
N PRO A 103 34.82 9.39 1.19
CA PRO A 103 34.80 10.70 1.82
C PRO A 103 33.75 11.59 1.14
N LEU A 104 32.97 12.30 1.96
CA LEU A 104 32.16 13.41 1.47
C LEU A 104 33.00 14.67 1.59
N ASP A 105 33.04 15.46 0.52
CA ASP A 105 33.54 16.82 0.63
C ASP A 105 32.68 17.57 1.64
N PRO A 106 33.28 18.37 2.55
CA PRO A 106 32.52 19.16 3.49
C PRO A 106 31.58 20.09 2.71
N VAL A 107 30.30 20.08 3.09
CA VAL A 107 29.33 21.04 2.56
C VAL A 107 29.72 22.42 3.10
N PRO A 108 29.90 23.45 2.24
CA PRO A 108 30.25 24.80 2.68
C PRO A 108 29.16 25.46 3.55
#